data_AF-A0A834M2V4-F1
#
_entry.id   AF-A0A834M2V4-F1
#
_cell.length_a   1.000
_cell.length_b   1.000
_cell.length_c   1.000
_cell.angle_alpha   90.00
_cell.angle_beta   90.00
_cell.angle_gamma   90.00
#
_symmetry.space_group_name_H-M   'P 1'
#
loop_
_entity.id
_entity.type
_entity.pdbx_description
1 polymer ?
#
loop_
_entity_poly.entity_id
_entity_poly.type
_entity_poly.pdbx_seq_one_letter_code
_entity_poly.pdbx_strand_id
1 'polypeptide(L)'
;MDKKEYRVLMKYCFLKGKNKLQAKTWLSAKFPDTTSGTSTIKDWYAKFRHGEMSTEDGEHNGSPKETIKKIHKMILNYNKLKLNEIADTLKISTKRVHYIIHEYLGMKRFCAKWVSLELTFDQKQRRVDDSKQCLKMIKRNKPEFVSRYVTTDETWLYHFTTKSN
;
A
#
# COMPACT_ATOMS: atom_id res chain seq x y z
N MET A 1 1.86 3.36 38.53
CA MET A 1 1.27 2.05 38.18
C MET A 1 1.26 1.92 36.66
N ASP A 2 1.69 0.78 36.13
CA ASP A 2 1.67 0.56 34.68
C ASP A 2 0.22 0.38 34.17
N LYS A 3 -0.02 0.76 32.91
CA LYS A 3 -1.35 0.67 32.28
C LYS A 3 -1.85 -0.76 32.23
N LYS A 4 -0.95 -1.76 32.07
CA LYS A 4 -1.33 -3.18 32.05
C LYS A 4 -1.77 -3.66 33.43
N GLU A 5 -1.02 -3.30 34.47
CA GLU A 5 -1.35 -3.64 35.86
C GLU A 5 -2.72 -3.07 36.25
N TYR A 6 -3.02 -1.84 35.84
CA TYR A 6 -4.31 -1.21 36.12
C TYR A 6 -5.48 -1.94 35.45
N ARG A 7 -5.31 -2.48 34.23
CA ARG A 7 -6.33 -3.30 33.55
C ARG A 7 -6.56 -4.64 34.23
N VAL A 8 -5.51 -5.26 34.76
CA VAL A 8 -5.61 -6.49 35.57
C VAL A 8 -6.47 -6.24 36.81
N LEU A 9 -6.27 -5.10 37.49
CA LEU A 9 -7.11 -4.73 38.63
C LEU A 9 -8.57 -4.44 38.26
N MET A 10 -8.81 -3.81 37.10
CA MET A 10 -10.18 -3.64 36.59
C MET A 10 -10.85 -5.00 36.34
N LYS A 11 -10.13 -5.94 35.70
CA LYS A 11 -10.61 -7.30 35.45
C LYS A 11 -10.91 -8.03 36.75
N TYR A 12 -10.06 -7.88 37.77
CA TYR A 12 -10.30 -8.43 39.10
C TYR A 12 -11.59 -7.87 39.73
N CYS A 13 -11.80 -6.55 39.67
CA CYS A 13 -13.02 -5.93 40.19
C CYS A 13 -14.28 -6.44 39.47
N PHE A 14 -14.19 -6.61 38.16
CA PHE A 14 -15.27 -7.17 37.34
C PHE A 14 -15.61 -8.62 37.74
N LEU A 15 -14.59 -9.47 37.88
CA LEU A 15 -14.76 -10.87 38.31
C LEU A 15 -15.31 -11.00 39.73
N LYS A 16 -15.02 -10.04 40.61
CA LYS A 16 -15.59 -9.95 41.96
C LYS A 16 -17.02 -9.39 41.99
N GLY A 17 -17.64 -9.14 40.84
CA GLY A 17 -19.01 -8.66 40.73
C GLY A 17 -19.20 -7.19 41.10
N LYS A 18 -18.12 -6.41 41.24
CA LYS A 18 -18.22 -4.98 41.56
C LYS A 18 -18.72 -4.20 40.36
N ASN A 19 -19.67 -3.31 40.58
CA ASN A 19 -20.15 -2.41 39.53
C ASN A 19 -19.08 -1.35 39.17
N LYS A 20 -19.26 -0.65 38.05
CA LYS A 20 -18.29 0.34 37.53
C LYS A 20 -17.94 1.43 38.54
N LEU A 21 -18.94 1.88 39.31
CA LEU A 21 -18.79 2.94 40.30
C LEU A 21 -18.00 2.44 41.52
N GLN A 22 -18.35 1.27 42.03
CA GLN A 22 -17.65 0.60 43.13
C GLN A 22 -16.20 0.29 42.77
N ALA A 23 -15.94 -0.14 41.53
CA ALA A 23 -14.60 -0.37 41.03
C ALA A 23 -13.79 0.93 40.95
N LYS A 24 -14.38 2.02 40.45
CA LYS A 24 -13.73 3.33 40.42
C LYS A 24 -13.39 3.80 41.84
N THR A 25 -14.35 3.74 42.77
CA THR A 25 -14.12 4.16 44.15
C THR A 25 -13.04 3.31 44.82
N TRP A 26 -13.07 1.99 44.61
CA TRP A 26 -12.07 1.08 45.16
C TRP A 26 -10.67 1.33 44.58
N LEU A 27 -10.56 1.52 43.26
CA LEU A 27 -9.30 1.84 42.59
C LEU A 27 -8.75 3.19 43.02
N SER A 28 -9.61 4.21 43.14
CA SER A 28 -9.19 5.56 43.55
C SER A 28 -8.78 5.61 45.03
N ALA A 29 -9.44 4.82 45.89
CA ALA A 29 -9.10 4.72 47.31
C ALA A 29 -7.78 3.96 47.55
N LYS A 30 -7.47 2.95 46.73
CA LYS A 30 -6.23 2.17 46.84
C LYS A 30 -5.05 2.77 46.07
N PHE A 31 -5.33 3.48 44.99
CA PHE A 31 -4.33 4.02 44.07
C PHE A 31 -4.71 5.44 43.59
N PRO A 32 -4.64 6.45 44.48
CA PRO A 32 -5.08 7.82 44.18
C PRO A 32 -4.31 8.47 43.03
N ASP A 33 -3.01 8.16 42.89
CA ASP A 33 -2.12 8.80 41.91
C ASP A 33 -2.28 8.28 40.47
N THR A 34 -3.02 7.17 40.28
CA THR A 34 -3.20 6.50 38.97
C THR A 34 -4.66 6.46 38.53
N THR A 35 -5.40 7.52 38.84
CA THR A 35 -6.82 7.63 38.53
C THR A 35 -7.05 7.65 37.01
N SER A 36 -7.37 6.49 36.43
CA SER A 36 -7.85 6.45 35.05
C SER A 36 -9.21 7.14 34.93
N GLY A 37 -9.43 7.83 33.82
CA GLY A 37 -10.70 8.49 33.53
C GLY A 37 -11.89 7.55 33.63
N THR A 38 -13.05 8.10 33.99
CA THR A 38 -14.34 7.37 34.04
C THR A 38 -14.69 6.69 32.72
N SER A 39 -14.22 7.21 31.58
CA SER A 39 -14.37 6.60 30.27
C SER A 39 -13.63 5.27 30.17
N THR A 40 -12.36 5.24 30.58
CA THR A 40 -11.51 4.04 30.51
C THR A 40 -12.13 2.86 31.27
N ILE A 41 -12.65 3.09 32.48
CA ILE A 41 -13.32 2.03 33.26
C ILE A 41 -14.58 1.55 32.54
N LYS A 42 -15.37 2.45 31.95
CA LYS A 42 -16.59 2.09 31.21
C LYS A 42 -16.28 1.21 30.00
N ASP A 43 -15.24 1.56 29.24
CA ASP A 43 -14.84 0.85 28.02
C ASP A 43 -14.33 -0.56 28.35
N TRP A 44 -13.46 -0.69 29.34
CA TRP A 44 -12.96 -2.00 29.79
C TRP A 44 -14.07 -2.89 30.35
N TYR A 45 -14.97 -2.32 31.17
CA TYR A 45 -16.13 -3.08 31.65
C TYR A 45 -17.06 -3.52 30.52
N ALA A 46 -17.19 -2.73 29.45
CA ALA A 46 -17.93 -3.15 28.27
C ALA A 46 -17.23 -4.33 27.59
N LYS A 47 -15.92 -4.28 27.39
CA LYS A 47 -15.15 -5.41 26.83
C LYS A 47 -15.31 -6.70 27.64
N PHE A 48 -15.17 -6.62 28.95
CA PHE A 48 -15.34 -7.78 29.83
C PHE A 48 -16.75 -8.37 29.76
N ARG A 49 -17.79 -7.53 29.62
CA ARG A 49 -19.18 -7.99 29.41
C ARG A 49 -19.37 -8.75 28.09
N HIS A 50 -18.58 -8.42 27.06
CA HIS A 50 -18.59 -9.13 25.78
C HIS A 50 -17.66 -10.35 25.76
N GLY A 51 -17.09 -10.75 26.91
CA GLY A 51 -16.21 -11.92 27.03
C GLY A 51 -14.75 -11.67 26.66
N GLU A 52 -14.37 -10.45 26.26
CA GLU A 52 -12.99 -10.10 25.95
C GLU A 52 -12.21 -9.85 27.26
N MET A 53 -11.64 -10.92 27.82
CA MET A 53 -10.94 -10.90 29.11
C MET A 53 -9.43 -10.65 29.00
N SER A 54 -8.91 -10.36 27.80
CA SER A 54 -7.50 -10.00 27.62
C SER A 54 -7.23 -8.61 28.20
N THR A 55 -6.13 -8.47 28.93
CA THR A 55 -5.65 -7.18 29.48
C THR A 55 -4.57 -6.54 28.60
N GLU A 56 -4.15 -7.25 27.56
CA GLU A 56 -3.15 -6.78 26.61
C GLU A 56 -3.75 -5.73 25.67
N ASP A 57 -2.88 -4.90 25.10
CA ASP A 57 -3.27 -4.08 23.97
C ASP A 57 -3.55 -4.98 22.77
N GLY A 58 -4.64 -4.72 22.05
CA GLY A 58 -4.87 -5.39 20.76
C GLY A 58 -3.73 -5.10 19.79
N GLU A 59 -3.60 -5.93 18.74
CA GLU A 59 -2.58 -5.74 17.69
C GLU A 59 -2.58 -4.29 17.21
N HIS A 60 -1.54 -3.56 17.59
CA HIS A 60 -1.30 -2.23 17.06
C HIS A 60 -0.71 -2.43 15.67
N ASN A 61 -1.47 -2.11 14.63
CA ASN A 61 -0.91 -1.97 13.29
C ASN A 61 0.31 -1.04 13.40
N GLY A 62 1.48 -1.57 13.06
CA GLY A 62 2.78 -1.03 13.45
C GLY A 62 3.00 0.45 13.14
N SER A 63 4.09 1.00 13.69
CA SER A 63 4.50 2.40 13.51
C SER A 63 4.33 2.85 12.05
N PRO A 64 3.86 4.09 11.78
CA PRO A 64 3.62 4.59 10.42
C PRO A 64 4.79 4.33 9.45
N LYS A 65 6.03 4.33 9.94
CA LYS A 65 7.24 4.07 9.16
C LYS A 65 7.30 2.63 8.62
N GLU A 66 6.89 1.64 9.39
CA GLU A 66 6.92 0.24 8.99
C GLU A 66 5.85 -0.08 7.94
N THR A 67 4.66 0.52 8.08
CA THR A 67 3.61 0.39 7.06
C THR A 67 4.03 1.02 5.72
N ILE A 68 4.70 2.18 5.73
CA ILE A 68 5.24 2.81 4.52
C ILE A 68 6.26 1.90 3.84
N LYS A 69 7.21 1.33 4.59
CA LYS A 69 8.20 0.39 4.04
C LYS A 69 7.55 -0.86 3.43
N LYS A 70 6.53 -1.42 4.10
CA LYS A 70 5.79 -2.59 3.58
C LYS A 70 5.08 -2.26 2.26
N ILE A 71 4.39 -1.13 2.19
CA ILE A 71 3.73 -0.66 0.95
C ILE A 71 4.76 -0.48 -0.16
N HIS A 72 5.88 0.17 0.13
CA HIS A 72 6.95 0.39 -0.85
C HIS A 72 7.50 -0.93 -1.41
N LYS A 73 7.78 -1.91 -0.53
CA LYS A 73 8.25 -3.24 -0.94
C LYS A 73 7.22 -3.99 -1.80
N MET A 74 5.94 -3.91 -1.47
CA MET A 74 4.87 -4.54 -2.26
C MET A 74 4.84 -3.97 -3.69
N ILE A 75 4.90 -2.64 -3.82
CA ILE A 75 4.85 -1.97 -5.14
C ILE A 75 6.05 -2.34 -6.01
N LEU A 76 7.26 -2.40 -5.45
CA LEU A 76 8.47 -2.74 -6.20
C LEU A 76 8.48 -4.20 -6.69
N ASN A 77 7.94 -5.12 -5.89
CA ASN A 77 7.90 -6.53 -6.26
C ASN A 77 6.81 -6.83 -7.31
N TYR A 78 5.73 -6.06 -7.33
CA TYR A 78 4.58 -6.34 -8.18
C TYR A 78 4.16 -5.07 -8.94
N ASN A 79 4.54 -5.03 -10.22
CA ASN A 79 4.26 -3.93 -11.16
C ASN A 79 2.77 -3.54 -11.24
N LYS A 80 1.85 -4.51 -11.10
CA LYS A 80 0.42 -4.32 -11.40
C LYS A 80 -0.52 -4.41 -10.20
N LEU A 81 -0.05 -4.14 -8.98
CA LEU A 81 -0.91 -4.20 -7.79
C LEU A 81 -2.02 -3.15 -7.83
N LYS A 82 -3.22 -3.58 -7.44
CA LYS A 82 -4.35 -2.67 -7.19
C LYS A 82 -4.25 -2.11 -5.77
N LEU A 83 -4.73 -0.87 -5.60
CA LEU A 83 -4.80 -0.22 -4.28
C LEU A 83 -5.58 -1.07 -3.26
N ASN A 84 -6.65 -1.74 -3.70
CA ASN A 84 -7.48 -2.58 -2.85
C ASN A 84 -6.71 -3.81 -2.35
N GLU A 85 -5.89 -4.44 -3.20
CA GLU A 85 -5.09 -5.60 -2.81
C GLU A 85 -4.08 -5.23 -1.70
N ILE A 86 -3.46 -4.06 -1.80
CA ILE A 86 -2.55 -3.54 -0.77
C ILE A 86 -3.31 -3.23 0.53
N ALA A 87 -4.47 -2.60 0.42
CA ALA A 87 -5.34 -2.27 1.56
C ALA A 87 -5.78 -3.53 2.31
N ASP A 88 -6.24 -4.54 1.58
CA ASP A 88 -6.73 -5.81 2.13
C ASP A 88 -5.62 -6.64 2.77
N THR A 89 -4.42 -6.60 2.20
CA THR A 89 -3.23 -7.28 2.74
C THR A 89 -2.76 -6.64 4.05
N LEU A 90 -2.74 -5.31 4.10
CA LEU A 90 -2.24 -4.56 5.26
C LEU A 90 -3.33 -4.20 6.28
N LYS A 91 -4.59 -4.58 6.01
CA LYS A 91 -5.77 -4.26 6.84
C LYS A 91 -5.87 -2.76 7.16
N ILE A 92 -5.61 -1.93 6.15
CA ILE A 92 -5.71 -0.47 6.21
C ILE A 92 -6.70 0.04 5.17
N SER A 93 -7.22 1.25 5.35
CA SER A 93 -8.13 1.83 4.38
C SER A 93 -7.44 2.13 3.05
N THR A 94 -8.17 1.94 1.95
CA THR A 94 -7.71 2.27 0.59
C THR A 94 -7.29 3.74 0.47
N LYS A 95 -8.00 4.65 1.14
CA LYS A 95 -7.64 6.08 1.23
C LYS A 95 -6.28 6.28 1.88
N ARG A 96 -5.95 5.52 2.93
CA ARG A 96 -4.65 5.60 3.60
C ARG A 96 -3.52 5.07 2.72
N VAL A 97 -3.75 3.98 2.00
CA VAL A 97 -2.80 3.45 0.99
C VAL A 97 -2.52 4.51 -0.07
N HIS A 98 -3.59 5.09 -0.64
CA HIS A 98 -3.48 6.14 -1.64
C HIS A 98 -2.67 7.34 -1.14
N TYR A 99 -2.98 7.83 0.07
CA TYR A 99 -2.22 8.91 0.71
C TYR A 99 -0.74 8.55 0.88
N ILE A 100 -0.42 7.31 1.30
CA ILE A 100 0.97 6.88 1.46
C ILE A 100 1.71 6.86 0.13
N ILE A 101 1.09 6.33 -0.92
CA ILE A 101 1.71 6.24 -2.24
C ILE A 101 1.99 7.62 -2.82
N HIS A 102 1.04 8.55 -2.70
CA HIS A 102 1.19 9.89 -3.29
C HIS A 102 2.03 10.82 -2.42
N GLU A 103 1.73 10.96 -1.13
CA GLU A 103 2.35 11.99 -0.28
C GLU A 103 3.67 11.54 0.35
N TYR A 104 3.77 10.27 0.77
CA TYR A 104 4.99 9.78 1.43
C TYR A 104 5.99 9.15 0.45
N LEU A 105 5.51 8.46 -0.59
CA LEU A 105 6.36 7.81 -1.58
C LEU A 105 6.55 8.63 -2.87
N GLY A 106 5.75 9.67 -3.10
CA GLY A 106 5.84 10.49 -4.32
C GLY A 106 5.55 9.72 -5.62
N MET A 107 4.87 8.57 -5.52
CA MET A 107 4.64 7.69 -6.66
C MET A 107 3.36 8.06 -7.40
N LYS A 108 3.38 7.91 -8.74
CA LYS A 108 2.24 8.15 -9.61
C LYS A 108 1.93 6.91 -10.43
N ARG A 109 0.63 6.63 -10.62
CA ARG A 109 0.20 5.55 -11.52
C ARG A 109 0.43 5.97 -12.97
N PHE A 110 1.14 5.13 -13.71
CA PHE A 110 1.26 5.22 -15.15
C PHE A 110 0.58 4.01 -15.81
N CYS A 111 -0.06 4.23 -16.95
CA CYS A 111 -0.57 3.13 -17.75
C CYS A 111 0.59 2.43 -18.46
N ALA A 112 0.52 1.11 -18.58
CA ALA A 112 1.46 0.37 -19.41
C ALA A 112 1.34 0.85 -20.87
N LYS A 113 2.48 0.96 -21.55
CA LYS A 113 2.51 1.23 -22.99
C LYS A 113 2.28 -0.08 -23.74
N TRP A 114 1.46 -0.02 -24.78
CA TRP A 114 1.30 -1.14 -25.71
C TRP A 114 2.62 -1.37 -26.45
N VAL A 115 3.08 -2.62 -26.44
CA VAL A 115 4.23 -3.07 -27.23
C VAL A 115 3.69 -4.06 -28.24
N SER A 116 3.95 -3.82 -29.53
CA SER A 116 3.34 -4.56 -30.63
C SER A 116 3.69 -6.06 -30.63
N LEU A 117 4.81 -6.45 -30.05
CA LEU A 117 5.29 -7.82 -30.06
C LEU A 117 6.13 -8.12 -28.83
N GLU A 118 5.96 -9.32 -28.27
CA GLU A 118 6.87 -9.88 -27.29
C GLU A 118 8.06 -10.53 -28.00
N LEU A 119 9.21 -9.85 -27.94
CA LEU A 119 10.42 -10.31 -28.64
C LEU A 119 11.12 -11.44 -27.87
N THR A 120 11.62 -12.43 -28.61
CA THR A 120 12.53 -13.45 -28.08
C THR A 120 13.88 -12.86 -27.71
N PHE A 121 14.68 -13.60 -26.94
CA PHE A 121 16.03 -13.19 -26.57
C PHE A 121 16.89 -12.88 -27.82
N ASP A 122 16.90 -13.78 -28.80
CA ASP A 122 17.68 -13.62 -30.02
C ASP A 122 17.22 -12.43 -30.86
N GLN A 123 15.91 -12.18 -30.93
CA GLN A 123 15.36 -11.01 -31.62
C GLN A 123 15.79 -9.69 -30.96
N LYS A 124 15.85 -9.65 -29.61
CA LYS A 124 16.35 -8.49 -28.86
C LYS A 124 17.83 -8.26 -29.15
N GLN A 125 18.63 -9.32 -29.12
CA GLN A 125 20.06 -9.23 -29.38
C GLN A 125 20.34 -8.73 -30.80
N ARG A 126 19.67 -9.33 -31.81
CA ARG A 126 19.78 -8.90 -33.21
C ARG A 126 19.44 -7.43 -33.39
N ARG A 127 18.32 -6.96 -32.81
CA ARG A 127 17.94 -5.53 -32.86
C ARG A 127 19.01 -4.62 -32.26
N VAL A 128 19.65 -5.01 -31.16
CA VAL A 128 20.72 -4.24 -30.53
C VAL A 128 21.95 -4.17 -31.46
N ASP A 129 22.31 -5.29 -32.08
CA ASP A 129 23.47 -5.36 -32.95
C ASP A 129 23.27 -4.57 -34.25
N ASP A 130 22.09 -4.70 -34.88
CA ASP A 130 21.68 -3.92 -36.04
C ASP A 130 21.70 -2.41 -35.71
N SER A 131 21.15 -2.03 -34.56
CA SER A 131 21.12 -0.62 -34.12
C SER A 131 22.53 -0.07 -33.88
N LYS A 132 23.44 -0.86 -33.30
CA LYS A 132 24.85 -0.47 -33.12
C LYS A 132 25.55 -0.28 -34.46
N GLN A 133 25.26 -1.13 -35.44
CA GLN A 133 25.82 -1.02 -36.78
C GLN A 133 25.33 0.25 -37.48
N CYS A 134 24.01 0.50 -37.47
CA CYS A 134 23.43 1.73 -38.00
C CYS A 134 24.02 2.98 -37.32
N LEU A 135 24.18 2.96 -35.99
CA LEU A 135 24.78 4.06 -35.25
C LEU A 135 26.22 4.35 -35.67
N LYS A 136 27.04 3.31 -35.92
CA LYS A 136 28.41 3.47 -36.44
C LYS A 136 28.41 4.13 -37.81
N MET A 137 27.52 3.72 -38.72
CA MET A 137 27.39 4.32 -40.05
C MET A 137 26.99 5.80 -39.97
N ILE A 138 25.98 6.12 -39.16
CA ILE A 138 25.51 7.49 -38.91
C ILE A 138 26.64 8.36 -38.34
N LYS A 139 27.43 7.84 -37.39
CA LYS A 139 28.54 8.60 -36.78
C LYS A 139 29.70 8.84 -37.73
N ARG A 140 29.93 7.95 -38.70
CA ARG A 140 31.03 8.08 -39.67
C ARG A 140 30.80 9.22 -40.66
N ASN A 141 29.61 9.31 -41.24
CA ASN A 141 29.24 10.40 -42.14
C ASN A 141 27.71 10.59 -42.18
N LYS A 142 27.17 11.31 -41.20
CA LYS A 142 25.73 11.53 -41.07
C LYS A 142 25.07 12.13 -42.31
N PRO A 143 25.57 13.24 -42.92
CA PRO A 143 24.87 13.86 -44.04
C PRO A 143 24.81 12.95 -45.28
N GLU A 144 25.88 12.21 -45.58
CA GLU A 144 25.88 11.25 -46.70
C GLU A 144 25.01 10.02 -46.42
N PHE A 145 25.02 9.52 -45.18
CA PHE A 145 24.19 8.38 -44.79
C PHE A 145 22.70 8.70 -44.93
N VAL A 146 22.27 9.86 -44.41
CA VAL A 146 20.87 10.27 -44.47
C VAL A 146 20.43 10.59 -45.90
N SER A 147 21.29 11.20 -46.73
CA SER A 147 20.92 11.55 -48.11
C SER A 147 20.66 10.34 -49.00
N ARG A 148 21.24 9.18 -48.67
CA ARG A 148 21.03 7.91 -49.40
C ARG A 148 19.98 7.00 -48.76
N TYR A 149 19.49 7.32 -47.56
CA TYR A 149 18.58 6.45 -46.82
C TYR A 149 17.13 6.65 -47.28
N VAL A 150 16.60 5.67 -48.00
CA VAL A 150 15.19 5.63 -48.44
C VAL A 150 14.50 4.49 -47.71
N THR A 151 13.33 4.76 -47.13
CA THR A 151 12.49 3.76 -46.45
C THR A 151 11.08 3.79 -47.03
N THR A 152 10.40 2.65 -46.97
CA THR A 152 9.02 2.48 -47.41
C THR A 152 8.31 1.57 -46.42
N ASP A 153 7.05 1.84 -46.15
CA ASP A 153 6.18 1.03 -45.31
C ASP A 153 4.75 1.13 -45.83
N GLU A 154 3.91 0.15 -45.49
CA GLU A 154 2.52 0.09 -45.91
C GLU A 154 1.61 0.34 -44.71
N THR A 155 0.68 1.29 -44.84
CA THR A 155 -0.30 1.59 -43.79
C THR A 155 -1.71 1.31 -44.32
N TRP A 156 -2.47 0.52 -43.57
CA TRP A 156 -3.88 0.26 -43.88
C TRP A 156 -4.72 1.52 -43.64
N LEU A 157 -5.39 2.00 -44.70
CA LEU A 157 -6.37 3.08 -44.61
C LEU A 157 -7.78 2.47 -44.61
N TYR A 158 -8.50 2.66 -43.51
CA TYR A 158 -9.88 2.21 -43.41
C TYR A 158 -10.79 3.13 -44.23
N HIS A 159 -11.54 2.57 -45.18
CA HIS A 159 -12.57 3.28 -45.94
C HIS A 159 -13.96 2.88 -45.43
N PHE A 160 -14.71 3.86 -44.94
CA PHE A 160 -16.09 3.66 -44.49
C PHE A 160 -17.06 3.95 -45.62
N THR A 161 -17.78 2.92 -46.09
CA THR A 161 -18.87 3.11 -47.06
C THR A 161 -20.16 3.41 -46.31
N THR A 162 -20.69 4.62 -46.46
CA THR A 162 -22.03 4.96 -45.97
C THR A 162 -23.06 4.16 -46.76
N LYS A 163 -24.00 3.49 -46.07
CA LYS A 163 -25.14 2.86 -46.73
C LYS A 163 -25.94 3.95 -47.45
N SER A 164 -26.15 3.81 -48.76
CA SER A 164 -27.07 4.65 -49.53
C SER A 164 -28.49 4.44 -49.01
N ASN A 165 -29.19 5.55 -48.75
CA ASN A 165 -30.61 5.57 -48.34
C ASN A 165 -31.52 4.97 -49.41
#